data_AF-A0A9P1P144-F1
#
_entry.id   AF-A0A9P1P144-F1
#
_cell.length_a   1.000
_cell.length_b   1.000
_cell.length_c   1.000
_cell.angle_alpha   90.00
_cell.angle_beta   90.00
_cell.angle_gamma   90.00
#
_symmetry.space_group_name_H-M   'P 1'
#
loop_
_entity.id
_entity.type
_entity.pdbx_description
1 polymer ?
#
loop_
_entity_poly.entity_id
_entity_poly.type
_entity_poly.pdbx_seq_one_letter_code
_entity_poly.pdbx_strand_id
1 'polypeptide(L)' 'MQLWSEDEHRLGLKPVMRRIYVAEDCQPLAHINWKFEWLWLYGFVRPETGETYWWTKYRTKVVEPGETALKTKAD' A
#
# COMPACT_ATOMS: atom_id res chain seq x y z
N MET A 1 11.87 -10.13 -33.25
CA MET A 1 10.57 -9.70 -32.66
C MET A 1 10.86 -9.08 -31.31
N GLN A 2 10.15 -8.05 -30.87
CA GLN A 2 10.40 -7.44 -29.56
C GLN A 2 9.48 -8.09 -28.53
N LEU A 3 10.04 -8.77 -27.53
CA LEU A 3 9.29 -9.40 -26.44
C LEU A 3 9.27 -8.51 -25.20
N TRP A 4 8.08 -8.26 -24.68
CA TRP A 4 7.85 -7.59 -23.41
C TRP A 4 7.09 -8.53 -22.47
N SER A 5 7.51 -8.55 -21.20
CA SER A 5 6.80 -9.20 -20.11
C SER A 5 6.16 -8.12 -19.25
N GLU A 6 4.92 -8.36 -18.82
CA GLU A 6 4.17 -7.44 -17.96
C GLU A 6 3.66 -8.16 -16.70
N ASP A 7 3.54 -7.42 -15.60
CA ASP A 7 2.85 -7.87 -14.38
C ASP A 7 2.24 -6.69 -13.62
N GLU A 8 1.24 -6.99 -12.79
CA GLU A 8 0.55 -6.04 -11.94
C GLU A 8 0.74 -6.38 -10.46
N HIS A 9 1.06 -5.36 -9.65
CA HIS A 9 1.22 -5.52 -8.20
C HIS A 9 0.43 -4.47 -7.42
N ARG A 10 -0.28 -4.94 -6.38
CA ARG A 10 -0.97 -4.06 -5.42
C ARG A 10 -0.06 -3.77 -4.25
N LEU A 11 0.41 -2.54 -4.16
CA LEU A 11 1.16 -2.02 -3.02
C LEU A 11 0.17 -1.35 -2.06
N GLY A 12 0.13 -1.77 -0.80
CA GLY A 12 -0.77 -1.15 0.16
C GLY A 12 -0.24 -1.22 1.58
N LEU A 13 -0.88 -0.46 2.47
CA LEU A 13 -0.52 -0.32 3.88
C LEU A 13 -0.99 -1.53 4.71
N LYS A 14 -0.66 -2.74 4.28
CA LYS A 14 -0.89 -3.93 5.10
C LYS A 14 0.05 -3.84 6.30
N PRO A 15 -0.45 -3.78 7.54
CA PRO A 15 0.40 -3.75 8.72
C PRO A 15 1.25 -5.02 8.77
N VAL A 16 2.55 -4.84 8.98
CA VAL A 16 3.48 -5.94 9.19
C VAL A 16 3.53 -6.23 10.69
N MET A 17 3.07 -7.41 11.07
CA MET A 17 3.18 -7.89 12.45
C MET A 17 4.67 -8.10 12.79
N ARG A 18 5.10 -7.54 13.92
CA ARG A 18 6.46 -7.73 14.45
C ARG A 18 6.41 -8.43 15.80
N ARG A 19 7.48 -9.18 16.10
CA ARG A 19 7.68 -9.76 17.43
C ARG A 19 7.94 -8.64 18.42
N ILE A 20 7.33 -8.75 19.60
CA ILE A 20 7.57 -7.89 20.74
C ILE A 20 7.78 -8.76 21.97
N TYR A 21 8.53 -8.26 22.94
CA TYR A 21 8.60 -8.89 24.25
C TYR A 21 7.41 -8.42 25.09
N VAL A 22 6.79 -9.35 25.82
CA VAL A 22 5.71 -9.09 26.77
C VAL A 22 6.05 -9.78 28.09
N ALA A 23 5.53 -9.24 29.19
CA ALA A 23 5.63 -9.90 30.48
C ALA A 23 4.92 -11.27 30.44
N GLU A 24 5.31 -12.16 31.35
CA GLU A 24 4.61 -13.42 31.57
C GLU A 24 3.13 -13.14 31.87
N ASP A 25 2.24 -13.99 31.34
CA ASP A 25 0.78 -13.86 31.42
C ASP A 25 0.16 -12.60 30.77
N CYS A 26 0.91 -11.82 30.00
CA CYS A 26 0.38 -10.69 29.24
C CYS A 26 0.13 -11.06 27.77
N GLN A 27 -1.13 -11.00 27.33
CA GLN A 27 -1.48 -11.15 25.91
C GLN A 27 -1.36 -9.80 25.18
N PRO A 28 -0.44 -9.65 24.21
CA PRO A 28 -0.38 -8.43 23.42
C PRO A 28 -1.57 -8.31 22.48
N LEU A 29 -2.20 -7.14 22.48
CA LEU A 29 -3.24 -6.79 21.51
C LEU A 29 -2.64 -5.96 20.38
N ALA A 30 -2.86 -6.39 19.16
CA ALA A 30 -2.42 -5.66 17.98
C ALA A 30 -3.55 -4.76 17.47
N HIS A 31 -3.34 -3.46 17.51
CA HIS A 31 -4.22 -2.51 16.84
C HIS A 31 -3.92 -2.50 15.35
N ILE A 32 -4.78 -3.15 14.58
CA ILE A 32 -4.63 -3.31 13.14
C ILE A 32 -5.58 -2.34 12.43
N ASN A 33 -5.04 -1.43 11.64
CA ASN A 33 -5.82 -0.49 10.84
C ASN A 33 -5.68 -0.83 9.34
N TRP A 34 -6.49 -1.76 8.85
CA TRP A 34 -6.49 -2.11 7.43
C TRP A 34 -7.26 -1.06 6.65
N LYS A 35 -6.53 -0.18 5.95
CA LYS A 35 -7.15 0.87 5.12
C LYS A 35 -7.73 0.35 3.81
N PHE A 36 -7.35 -0.86 3.37
CA PHE A 36 -7.70 -1.42 2.05
C PHE A 36 -7.45 -0.44 0.88
N GLU A 37 -6.50 0.47 1.08
CA GLU A 37 -6.03 1.42 0.09
C GLU A 37 -4.79 0.84 -0.58
N TRP A 38 -4.82 0.79 -1.91
CA TRP A 38 -3.80 0.18 -2.73
C TRP A 38 -3.35 1.16 -3.82
N LEU A 39 -2.04 1.32 -3.93
CA LEU A 39 -1.36 1.79 -5.12
C LEU A 39 -1.25 0.61 -6.08
N TRP A 40 -1.73 0.79 -7.30
CA TRP A 40 -1.53 -0.19 -8.36
C TRP A 40 -0.22 0.14 -9.09
N LEU A 41 0.68 -0.84 -9.15
CA LEU A 41 1.94 -0.76 -9.88
C LEU A 41 1.86 -1.73 -11.07
N TYR A 42 2.17 -1.23 -12.24
CA TYR A 42 2.30 -2.02 -13.47
C TYR A 42 3.77 -1.97 -13.87
N GLY A 43 4.37 -3.14 -14.10
CA GLY A 43 5.76 -3.27 -14.54
C GLY A 43 5.85 -3.90 -15.90
N PHE A 44 6.68 -3.34 -16.77
CA PHE A 44 7.00 -3.89 -18.08
C PHE A 44 8.50 -4.08 -18.17
N VAL A 45 8.95 -5.26 -18.62
CA VAL A 45 10.36 -5.60 -18.76
C VAL A 45 10.63 -6.21 -20.13
N ARG A 46 11.70 -5.77 -20.78
CA ARG A 46 12.26 -6.42 -21.97
C ARG A 46 13.40 -7.36 -21.52
N PRO A 47 13.19 -8.68 -21.42
CA PRO A 47 14.17 -9.57 -20.78
C PRO A 47 15.54 -9.58 -21.47
N GLU A 48 15.56 -9.40 -22.80
CA GLU A 48 16.78 -9.43 -23.60
C GLU A 48 17.69 -8.22 -23.34
N THR A 49 17.13 -7.07 -22.95
CA THR A 49 17.90 -5.81 -22.80
C THR A 49 17.87 -5.25 -21.38
N GLY A 50 16.94 -5.71 -20.55
CA GLY A 50 16.67 -5.13 -19.23
C GLY A 50 15.95 -3.78 -19.28
N GLU A 51 15.43 -3.35 -20.43
CA GLU A 51 14.63 -2.12 -20.52
C GLU A 51 13.35 -2.27 -19.70
N THR A 52 12.99 -1.25 -18.93
CA THR A 52 11.81 -1.29 -18.06
C THR A 52 10.94 -0.04 -18.15
N TYR A 53 9.63 -0.23 -18.04
CA TYR A 53 8.65 0.84 -17.83
C TYR A 53 7.79 0.56 -16.60
N TRP A 54 7.37 1.61 -15.91
CA TRP A 54 6.60 1.52 -14.68
C TRP A 54 5.44 2.50 -14.68
N TRP A 55 4.22 2.03 -14.46
CA TRP A 55 3.06 2.90 -14.27
C TRP A 55 2.49 2.74 -12.87
N THR A 56 2.11 3.87 -12.28
CA THR A 56 1.49 3.93 -10.97
C THR A 56 0.11 4.53 -11.07
N LYS A 57 -0.88 3.88 -10.44
CA LYS A 57 -2.24 4.42 -10.30
C LYS A 57 -2.56 4.54 -8.82
N TYR A 58 -2.58 5.78 -8.35
CA TYR A 58 -3.05 6.13 -7.01
C TYR A 58 -4.54 6.49 -7.06
N ARG A 59 -5.28 6.13 -6.01
CA ARG A 59 -6.63 6.64 -5.79
C ARG A 59 -6.50 8.00 -5.11
N THR A 60 -6.61 9.09 -5.85
CA THR A 60 -6.80 10.41 -5.25
C THR A 60 -8.20 10.45 -4.62
N LYS A 61 -8.30 10.62 -3.30
CA LYS A 61 -9.54 11.14 -2.73
C LYS A 61 -9.57 12.62 -3.09
N VAL A 62 -10.52 13.02 -3.93
CA VAL A 62 -10.83 14.44 -4.09
C VAL A 62 -11.41 14.87 -2.75
N VAL A 63 -10.64 15.61 -1.97
CA VAL A 63 -11.13 16.28 -0.77
C VAL A 63 -11.65 17.63 -1.25
N GLU A 64 -12.94 17.86 -1.13
CA GLU A 64 -13.49 19.17 -1.46
C GLU A 64 -12.95 20.23 -0.47
N PRO A 65 -12.67 21.47 -0.93
CA PRO A 65 -12.21 22.53 -0.04
C PRO A 65 -13.24 22.80 1.08
N GLY A 66 -13.02 22.24 2.27
CA GLY A 66 -13.92 22.38 3.42
C GLY A 66 -14.02 21.13 4.32
N GLU A 67 -13.66 19.94 3.83
CA GLU A 67 -13.81 18.69 4.60
C GLU A 67 -12.78 18.48 5.72
N THR A 68 -11.68 19.24 5.73
CA THR A 68 -10.58 19.06 6.69
C THR A 68 -10.97 19.37 8.15
N ALA A 69 -12.04 20.12 8.38
CA ALA A 69 -12.38 20.64 9.72
C ALA A 69 -13.14 19.66 10.65
N LEU A 70 -13.65 18.53 10.15
CA LEU A 70 -14.57 17.68 10.92
C LEU A 70 -13.97 16.38 11.49
N LYS A 71 -12.69 16.06 11.26
CA LYS A 71 -12.11 14.76 11.67
C LYS A 71 -11.12 14.79 12.85
N THR A 72 -11.04 15.88 13.60
CA THR A 72 -10.22 15.94 14.85
C THR A 72 -11.00 15.67 16.14
N LYS A 73 -12.23 15.14 16.07
CA LYS A 73 -12.97 14.64 17.24
C LYS A 73 -13.71 13.33 16.95
N ALA A 74 -12.98 12.23 16.99
CA ALA A 74 -13.49 10.92 17.40
C ALA A 74 -12.28 10.02 17.66
N ASP A 75 -12.18 9.58 18.91
CA ASP A 75 -11.33 8.54 19.51
C ASP A 75 -9.84 8.83 19.75
#